data_AF-A0A5N9GTN9-F1
#
_entry.id   AF-A0A5N9GTN9-F1
#
_cell.length_a   1.000
_cell.length_b   1.000
_cell.length_c   1.000
_cell.angle_alpha   90.00
_cell.angle_beta   90.00
_cell.angle_gamma   90.00
#
_symmetry.space_group_name_H-M   'P 1'
#
loop_
_entity.id
_entity.type
_entity.pdbx_description
1 polymer ?
#
loop_
_entity_poly.entity_id
_entity_poly.type
_entity_poly.pdbx_seq_one_letter_code
_entity_poly.pdbx_strand_id
1 'polypeptide(L)'
;MLSLSMYPSNALRRYCLSKEIGSEPTESRTLQEKGTKMPWIKVITPKESEGELKEVYAKLAAQRAGEAINQDRESAPGEPPITPPMLHSLNPKVMWHTAELMWEIMRGESRLTTAQREMIATVTSATLNCRF
;
A
#
# COMPACT_ATOMS: atom_id res chain seq x y z
N MET A 1 -45.64 -11.25 26.93
CA MET A 1 -45.03 -9.91 26.77
C MET A 1 -43.95 -9.75 27.83
N LEU A 2 -42.68 -9.85 27.44
CA LEU A 2 -41.55 -9.38 28.23
C LEU A 2 -40.65 -8.60 27.27
N SER A 3 -40.68 -7.28 27.46
CA SER A 3 -39.84 -6.29 26.81
C SER A 3 -38.43 -6.39 27.40
N LEU A 4 -37.42 -6.59 26.55
CA LEU A 4 -36.01 -6.32 26.83
C LEU A 4 -35.45 -5.52 25.64
N SER A 5 -35.87 -4.27 25.62
CA SER A 5 -35.12 -3.14 25.09
C SER A 5 -33.77 -3.01 25.80
N MET A 6 -32.81 -2.38 25.12
CA MET A 6 -31.47 -1.95 25.56
C MET A 6 -30.31 -2.94 25.40
N TYR A 7 -29.80 -3.03 24.17
CA TYR A 7 -28.35 -3.09 23.98
C TYR A 7 -27.77 -1.66 24.02
N PRO A 8 -26.86 -1.32 24.95
CA PRO A 8 -26.31 0.03 25.05
C PRO A 8 -25.30 0.33 23.92
N SER A 9 -25.74 1.20 23.02
CA SER A 9 -25.08 1.83 21.87
C SER A 9 -23.89 2.77 22.21
N ASN A 10 -22.99 2.46 23.15
CA ASN A 10 -21.94 3.44 23.51
C ASN A 10 -20.54 2.92 23.88
N ALA A 11 -20.25 1.63 23.74
CA ALA A 11 -18.91 1.10 24.05
C ALA A 11 -17.88 1.30 22.92
N LEU A 12 -18.30 1.27 21.65
CA LEU A 12 -17.37 1.36 20.51
C LEU A 12 -16.98 2.80 20.14
N ARG A 13 -17.70 3.82 20.62
CA ARG A 13 -17.45 5.23 20.27
C ARG A 13 -16.36 5.88 21.13
N ARG A 14 -15.94 5.23 22.23
CA ARG A 14 -14.93 5.76 23.17
C ARG A 14 -13.52 5.20 22.98
N TYR A 15 -13.34 4.17 22.14
CA TYR A 15 -12.01 3.58 21.92
C TYR A 15 -11.13 4.35 20.91
N CYS A 16 -11.72 5.23 20.08
CA CYS A 16 -10.97 5.97 19.05
C CYS A 16 -10.32 7.29 19.51
N LEU A 17 -10.45 7.70 20.77
CA LEU A 17 -10.12 9.07 21.20
C LEU A 17 -9.14 9.18 22.37
N SER A 18 -8.35 8.15 22.62
CA SER A 18 -7.36 8.18 23.70
C SER A 18 -6.15 7.33 23.38
N LYS A 19 -5.28 7.84 22.51
CA LYS A 19 -3.83 7.66 22.66
C LYS A 19 -3.15 8.98 22.32
N GLU A 20 -2.84 9.70 23.39
CA GLU A 20 -1.99 10.89 23.37
C GLU A 20 -0.56 10.50 23.00
N ILE A 21 -0.07 11.21 21.98
CA ILE A 21 1.28 11.75 21.76
C ILE A 21 2.31 11.30 22.81
N GLY A 22 3.07 10.26 22.46
CA GLY A 22 4.38 9.96 23.05
C GLY A 22 5.47 10.63 22.20
N SER A 23 6.27 11.49 22.83
CA SER A 23 7.46 12.11 22.26
C SER A 23 8.62 11.11 22.22
N GLU A 24 9.09 10.75 21.02
CA GLU A 24 10.33 9.98 20.80
C GLU A 24 11.45 10.86 20.21
N PRO A 25 12.73 10.48 20.41
CA PRO A 25 13.83 11.42 20.56
C PRO A 25 14.40 11.97 19.26
N THR A 26 14.93 13.18 19.39
CA THR A 26 15.36 14.12 18.36
C THR A 26 16.77 13.81 17.84
N GLU A 27 17.00 12.71 17.12
CA GLU A 27 18.33 12.48 16.50
C GLU A 27 18.34 11.60 15.24
N SER A 28 17.37 11.77 14.35
CA SER A 28 17.46 11.27 12.96
C SER A 28 16.91 12.26 11.93
N ARG A 29 16.63 13.48 12.38
CA ARG A 29 15.88 14.50 11.62
C ARG A 29 16.81 15.43 10.84
N THR A 30 17.73 14.89 10.07
CA THR A 30 18.55 15.69 9.12
C THR A 30 18.89 14.90 7.86
N LEU A 31 17.87 14.37 7.15
CA LEU A 31 17.92 14.08 5.71
C LEU A 31 16.48 13.97 5.16
N GLN A 32 15.66 15.00 5.35
CA GLN A 32 14.42 15.17 4.60
C GLN A 32 14.41 16.57 3.98
N GLU A 33 15.30 16.76 3.02
CA GLU A 33 15.23 17.91 2.13
C GLU A 33 14.63 17.47 0.79
N LYS A 34 13.51 18.14 0.46
CA LYS A 34 12.86 18.27 -0.85
C LYS A 34 12.18 17.03 -1.45
N GLY A 35 10.86 17.00 -1.30
CA GLY A 35 9.97 16.95 -2.47
C GLY A 35 9.72 15.60 -3.16
N THR A 36 10.28 14.49 -2.68
CA THR A 36 9.94 13.15 -3.18
C THR A 36 9.65 12.25 -1.99
N LYS A 37 8.46 11.62 -1.96
CA LYS A 37 8.07 10.61 -0.95
C LYS A 37 8.88 9.33 -1.17
N MET A 38 10.19 9.40 -0.98
CA MET A 38 11.04 8.23 -1.10
C MET A 38 10.90 7.40 0.18
N PRO A 39 10.66 6.08 0.06
CA PRO A 39 10.81 5.19 1.20
C PRO A 39 12.25 5.29 1.73
N TRP A 40 12.45 5.11 3.04
CA TRP A 40 13.80 5.06 3.63
C TRP A 40 14.58 3.81 3.21
N ILE A 41 13.91 2.87 2.55
CA ILE A 41 14.49 1.66 1.97
C ILE A 41 15.05 2.01 0.60
N LYS A 42 16.26 1.53 0.29
CA LYS A 42 16.85 1.67 -1.04
C LYS A 42 15.98 0.95 -2.08
N VAL A 43 15.50 1.69 -3.07
CA VAL A 43 14.73 1.16 -4.21
C VAL A 43 15.50 1.45 -5.50
N ILE A 44 15.64 0.44 -6.35
CA ILE A 44 16.23 0.56 -7.69
C ILE A 44 15.07 0.81 -8.66
N THR A 45 15.08 1.94 -9.35
CA THR A 45 13.99 2.32 -10.27
C THR A 45 14.00 1.49 -11.56
N PRO A 46 12.91 1.48 -12.35
CA PRO A 46 12.91 0.80 -13.65
C PRO A 46 14.02 1.29 -14.60
N LYS A 47 14.38 2.58 -14.53
CA LYS A 47 15.43 3.19 -15.36
C LYS A 47 16.82 2.68 -15.00
N GLU A 48 17.07 2.46 -13.71
CA GLU A 48 18.35 1.98 -13.17
C GLU A 48 18.42 0.45 -13.12
N SER A 49 17.33 -0.24 -13.44
CA SER A 49 17.27 -1.69 -13.36
C SER A 49 18.00 -2.37 -14.52
N GLU A 50 18.74 -3.42 -14.19
CA GLU A 50 19.50 -4.25 -15.13
C GLU A 50 19.18 -5.74 -14.89
N GLY A 51 19.51 -6.59 -15.86
CA GLY A 51 19.36 -8.04 -15.77
C GLY A 51 17.95 -8.51 -15.39
N GLU A 52 17.87 -9.46 -14.46
CA GLU A 52 16.62 -10.09 -14.00
C GLU A 52 15.61 -9.06 -13.43
N LEU A 53 16.10 -8.02 -12.75
CA LEU A 53 15.23 -6.99 -12.19
C LEU A 53 14.45 -6.24 -13.28
N LYS A 54 15.11 -5.95 -14.40
CA LYS A 54 14.49 -5.28 -15.55
C LYS A 54 13.39 -6.15 -16.18
N GLU A 55 13.62 -7.46 -16.24
CA GLU A 55 12.61 -8.42 -16.70
C GLU A 55 11.39 -8.45 -15.77
N VAL A 56 11.61 -8.44 -14.44
CA VAL A 56 10.52 -8.36 -13.45
C VAL A 56 9.73 -7.07 -13.61
N TYR A 57 10.39 -5.93 -13.82
CA TYR A 57 9.70 -4.67 -14.12
C TYR A 57 8.83 -4.76 -15.37
N ALA A 58 9.32 -5.38 -16.45
CA ALA A 58 8.53 -5.59 -17.65
C ALA A 58 7.30 -6.48 -17.41
N LYS A 59 7.46 -7.55 -16.61
CA LYS A 59 6.33 -8.41 -16.21
C LYS A 59 5.28 -7.66 -15.39
N LEU A 60 5.70 -6.79 -14.47
CA LEU A 60 4.78 -5.96 -13.69
C LEU A 60 3.97 -5.00 -14.56
N ALA A 61 4.63 -4.35 -15.53
CA ALA A 61 3.97 -3.46 -16.47
C ALA A 61 2.93 -4.22 -17.31
N ALA A 62 3.27 -5.42 -17.79
CA ALA A 62 2.35 -6.27 -18.54
C ALA A 62 1.16 -6.76 -17.70
N GLN A 63 1.41 -7.24 -16.48
CA GLN A 63 0.36 -7.72 -15.55
C GLN A 63 -0.67 -6.63 -15.25
N ARG A 64 -0.22 -5.38 -15.14
CA ARG A 64 -1.03 -4.23 -14.73
C ARG A 64 -1.58 -3.41 -15.90
N ALA A 65 -1.28 -3.83 -17.13
CA ALA A 65 -1.72 -3.14 -18.33
C ALA A 65 -3.26 -3.13 -18.39
N GLY A 66 -3.82 -1.95 -18.67
CA GLY A 66 -5.26 -1.78 -18.86
C GLY A 66 -6.08 -1.49 -17.59
N GLU A 67 -5.48 -1.46 -16.40
CA GLU A 67 -6.16 -0.87 -15.24
C GLU A 67 -6.16 0.67 -15.37
N ALA A 68 -7.35 1.29 -15.37
CA ALA A 68 -7.50 2.74 -15.51
C ALA A 68 -6.67 3.54 -14.48
N ILE A 69 -6.56 3.03 -13.24
CA ILE A 69 -5.77 3.65 -12.16
C ILE A 69 -4.28 3.72 -12.53
N ASN A 70 -3.77 2.75 -13.28
CA ASN A 70 -2.36 2.74 -13.68
C ASN A 70 -2.12 3.69 -14.86
N GLN A 71 -3.09 3.83 -15.77
CA GLN A 71 -3.02 4.79 -16.88
C GLN A 71 -2.98 6.24 -16.39
N ASP A 72 -3.82 6.58 -15.41
CA ASP A 72 -3.86 7.93 -14.82
C ASP A 72 -2.55 8.25 -14.08
N ARG A 73 -1.96 7.25 -13.40
CA ARG A 73 -0.66 7.39 -12.71
C ARG A 73 0.51 7.56 -13.66
N GLU A 74 0.52 6.85 -14.78
CA GLU A 74 1.56 6.95 -15.82
C GLU A 74 1.45 8.24 -16.64
N SER A 75 0.24 8.79 -16.77
CA SER A 75 -0.02 10.04 -17.49
C SER A 75 0.25 11.30 -16.67
N ALA A 76 0.47 11.17 -15.36
CA ALA A 76 0.76 12.30 -14.49
C ALA A 76 2.18 12.87 -14.73
N PRO A 77 2.37 14.21 -14.68
CA PRO A 77 3.70 14.80 -14.83
C PRO A 77 4.60 14.43 -13.65
N GLY A 78 5.74 13.80 -13.93
CA GLY A 78 6.73 13.40 -12.94
C GLY A 78 7.21 11.96 -13.13
N GLU A 79 8.02 11.47 -12.20
CA GLU A 79 8.36 10.05 -12.17
C GLU A 79 7.20 9.26 -11.52
N PRO A 80 6.88 8.06 -12.04
CA PRO A 80 5.86 7.21 -11.44
C PRO A 80 6.16 6.95 -9.97
N PRO A 81 5.16 6.97 -9.09
CA PRO A 81 5.37 6.70 -7.67
C PRO A 81 5.85 5.26 -7.45
N ILE A 82 6.70 5.06 -6.44
CA ILE A 82 7.10 3.73 -5.99
C ILE A 82 5.85 2.94 -5.57
N THR A 83 5.71 1.72 -6.09
CA THR A 83 4.58 0.82 -5.75
C THR A 83 5.01 -0.23 -4.71
N PRO A 84 4.08 -0.88 -3.98
CA PRO A 84 4.46 -1.78 -2.90
C PRO A 84 5.42 -2.91 -3.31
N PRO A 85 5.26 -3.59 -4.47
CA PRO A 85 6.25 -4.59 -4.90
C PRO A 85 7.64 -4.01 -5.18
N MET A 86 7.73 -2.74 -5.60
CA MET A 86 9.02 -2.09 -5.90
C MET A 86 9.89 -1.89 -4.66
N LEU A 87 9.31 -1.90 -3.45
CA LEU A 87 10.09 -1.91 -2.21
C LEU A 87 11.03 -3.12 -2.11
N HIS A 88 10.73 -4.19 -2.84
CA HIS A 88 11.54 -5.40 -2.90
C HIS A 88 12.54 -5.42 -4.07
N SER A 89 12.83 -4.28 -4.71
CA SER A 89 13.71 -4.22 -5.90
C SER A 89 15.11 -4.80 -5.70
N LEU A 90 15.59 -4.91 -4.46
CA LEU A 90 16.88 -5.54 -4.15
C LEU A 90 16.86 -7.07 -4.32
N ASN A 91 15.67 -7.68 -4.44
CA ASN A 91 15.48 -9.10 -4.67
C ASN A 91 14.38 -9.31 -5.74
N PRO A 92 14.75 -9.49 -7.03
CA PRO A 92 13.80 -9.59 -8.14
C PRO A 92 12.76 -10.70 -7.95
N LYS A 93 13.17 -11.86 -7.43
CA LYS A 93 12.27 -12.99 -7.18
C LYS A 93 11.22 -12.66 -6.13
N VAL A 94 11.61 -12.03 -5.02
CA VAL A 94 10.67 -11.58 -3.99
C VAL A 94 9.73 -10.51 -4.54
N MET A 95 10.26 -9.56 -5.31
CA MET A 95 9.45 -8.52 -5.95
C MET A 95 8.36 -9.10 -6.85
N TRP A 96 8.70 -10.09 -7.67
CA TRP A 96 7.73 -10.79 -8.51
C TRP A 96 6.67 -11.52 -7.69
N HIS A 97 7.07 -12.34 -6.72
CA HIS A 97 6.12 -13.10 -5.91
C HIS A 97 5.21 -12.21 -5.05
N THR A 98 5.71 -11.08 -4.55
CA THR A 98 4.87 -10.09 -3.85
C THR A 98 3.80 -9.52 -4.79
N ALA A 99 4.15 -9.23 -6.04
CA ALA A 99 3.19 -8.74 -7.01
C ALA A 99 2.14 -9.80 -7.39
N GLU A 100 2.57 -11.05 -7.61
CA GLU A 100 1.65 -12.18 -7.84
C GLU A 100 0.69 -12.36 -6.67
N LEU A 101 1.20 -12.41 -5.44
CA LEU A 101 0.36 -12.55 -4.25
C LEU A 101 -0.69 -11.44 -4.16
N MET A 102 -0.26 -10.18 -4.34
CA MET A 102 -1.18 -9.05 -4.32
C MET A 102 -2.23 -9.15 -5.42
N TRP A 103 -1.82 -9.56 -6.62
CA TRP A 103 -2.72 -9.73 -7.76
C TRP A 103 -3.76 -10.82 -7.51
N GLU A 104 -3.33 -12.00 -7.09
CA GLU A 104 -4.21 -13.14 -6.82
C GLU A 104 -5.23 -12.81 -5.72
N ILE A 105 -4.80 -12.11 -4.66
CA ILE A 105 -5.71 -11.67 -3.61
C ILE A 105 -6.73 -10.66 -4.15
N MET A 106 -6.28 -9.61 -4.83
CA MET A 106 -7.12 -8.44 -5.15
C MET A 106 -7.94 -8.58 -6.43
N ARG A 107 -7.49 -9.40 -7.38
CA ARG A 107 -8.08 -9.57 -8.72
C ARG A 107 -8.44 -11.02 -9.06
N GLY A 108 -7.85 -12.01 -8.39
CA GLY A 108 -8.15 -13.42 -8.59
C GLY A 108 -9.58 -13.80 -8.19
N GLU A 109 -9.95 -15.05 -8.48
CA GLU A 109 -11.28 -15.59 -8.15
C GLU A 109 -11.52 -15.58 -6.65
N SER A 110 -12.70 -15.08 -6.24
CA SER A 110 -13.07 -15.03 -4.83
C SER A 110 -14.58 -14.92 -4.68
N ARG A 111 -15.07 -15.29 -3.49
CA ARG A 111 -16.44 -14.98 -3.06
C ARG A 111 -16.63 -13.52 -2.66
N LEU A 112 -15.53 -12.75 -2.59
CA LEU A 112 -15.54 -11.31 -2.35
C LEU A 112 -15.40 -10.57 -3.67
N THR A 113 -16.20 -9.52 -3.84
CA THR A 113 -16.03 -8.60 -4.97
C THR A 113 -14.74 -7.80 -4.81
N THR A 114 -14.21 -7.28 -5.93
CA THR A 114 -13.07 -6.38 -5.90
C THR A 114 -13.28 -5.19 -4.96
N ALA A 115 -14.45 -4.57 -4.99
CA ALA A 115 -14.78 -3.46 -4.09
C ALA A 115 -14.73 -3.86 -2.60
N GLN A 116 -15.18 -5.06 -2.25
CA GLN A 116 -15.10 -5.55 -0.87
C GLN A 116 -13.65 -5.77 -0.42
N ARG A 117 -12.79 -6.27 -1.31
CA ARG A 117 -11.36 -6.45 -1.02
C ARG A 117 -10.64 -5.11 -0.84
N GLU A 118 -10.93 -4.14 -1.70
CA GLU A 118 -10.41 -2.77 -1.54
C GLU A 118 -10.92 -2.11 -0.25
N MET A 119 -12.17 -2.36 0.15
CA MET A 119 -12.70 -1.88 1.43
C MET A 119 -11.91 -2.43 2.62
N ILE A 120 -11.58 -3.72 2.62
CA ILE A 120 -10.73 -4.35 3.65
C ILE A 120 -9.34 -3.69 3.65
N ALA A 121 -8.69 -3.58 2.49
CA ALA A 121 -7.37 -2.97 2.36
C ALA A 121 -7.34 -1.50 2.83
N THR A 122 -8.40 -0.75 2.54
CA THR A 122 -8.55 0.66 2.95
C THR A 122 -8.70 0.78 4.47
N VAL A 123 -9.57 -0.03 5.07
CA VAL A 123 -9.82 0.01 6.52
C VAL A 123 -8.59 -0.44 7.30
N THR A 124 -7.89 -1.49 6.87
CA THR A 124 -6.66 -1.94 7.52
C THR A 124 -5.56 -0.89 7.41
N SER A 125 -5.37 -0.28 6.23
CA SER A 125 -4.38 0.78 6.03
C SER A 125 -4.67 2.01 6.90
N ALA A 126 -5.93 2.45 6.96
CA ALA A 126 -6.34 3.56 7.81
C ALA A 126 -6.12 3.24 9.30
N THR A 127 -6.48 2.04 9.75
CA THR A 127 -6.33 1.61 11.15
C THR A 127 -4.86 1.54 11.56
N LEU A 128 -3.99 1.10 10.65
CA LEU A 128 -2.54 0.97 10.89
C LEU A 128 -1.76 2.25 10.58
N ASN A 129 -2.43 3.34 10.20
CA ASN A 129 -1.79 4.58 9.74
C ASN A 129 -0.79 4.35 8.58
N CYS A 130 -1.07 3.39 7.71
CA CYS A 130 -0.27 3.12 6.52
C CYS A 130 -0.64 4.12 5.41
N ARG A 131 0.25 5.06 5.12
CA ARG A 131 0.05 6.16 4.15
C ARG A 131 0.64 5.91 2.76
N PHE A 132 1.00 4.67 2.45
CA PHE A 132 1.68 4.30 1.21
C PHE A 132 0.97 4.85 -0.04
#